data_AF-A0AAU1YRJ7-F1
#
_entry.id   AF-A0AAU1YRJ7-F1
#
_cell.length_a   1.000
_cell.length_b   1.000
_cell.length_c   1.000
_cell.angle_alpha   90.00
_cell.angle_beta   90.00
_cell.angle_gamma   90.00
#
_symmetry.space_group_name_H-M   'P 1'
#
loop_
_entity.id
_entity.type
_entity.pdbx_description
1 polymer ?
#
loop_
_entity_poly.entity_id
_entity_poly.type
_entity_poly.pdbx_seq_one_letter_code
_entity_poly.pdbx_strand_id
1 'polypeptide(L)'
;MPASNRPARRAVLRVAVLADSDTRWKWGALTARRLAPEPDSLHLTGYLLRGRATPTARQLGEVGVQADRLTEVTCAGFLAELSAPDRPPYDVVVLALVGGAVQAVLHGARALWPGPGARPVFVTGYVGVVYEKLADGLLLRHGADLVLANSRHDAGRFRAVYGGVGADARAVVETALPFLDGAPYEPVTATPHRVVFAVQPSVPESRADRLYLLRRAAEHARLHPEREVLIKLRSRPGEHTTHLEELPYQRLVEQLPGGIPSNCRLVYGNMGEILDTTDLLVTVSSTAALESLHRGIPTAVLTDLGIREALGNHHFLGSGCLASWTQLDEGLLPQADPAWLSDQGVDHPTPPPLAGAAAGACAAGSAPVAGGPVSATAAGDPAPGVSRPGRDVHAAAGAWASAGGTVSNAAGSAAAAGGPVSTAAGSRASAAWSASAAGGPVSVTAAGDPAPGGSRPGRDVHAAARARLHELLAEPGLPALAPYYTRDTAPGYLPGILARHHLGPDGRPLPGAVRTDAGESRLRRRLRAHLRDAARGAYRHGVQRVAPVIRRLGEL
;
A
#
# COMPACT_ATOMS: atom_id res chain seq x y z
N MET A 1 40.63 -26.17 -21.39
CA MET A 1 39.91 -25.36 -20.39
C MET A 1 39.78 -23.93 -20.91
N PRO A 2 38.69 -23.53 -21.57
CA PRO A 2 38.49 -22.12 -21.86
C PRO A 2 37.98 -21.44 -20.59
N ALA A 3 38.60 -20.30 -20.28
CA ALA A 3 38.32 -19.48 -19.11
C ALA A 3 36.83 -19.11 -19.03
N SER A 4 36.26 -19.23 -17.82
CA SER A 4 34.89 -18.82 -17.54
C SER A 4 34.71 -17.34 -17.84
N ASN A 5 33.96 -17.01 -18.90
CA ASN A 5 33.50 -15.66 -19.14
C ASN A 5 32.32 -15.39 -18.19
N ARG A 6 32.63 -15.09 -16.92
CA ARG A 6 31.64 -14.51 -15.99
C ARG A 6 31.29 -13.13 -16.55
N PRO A 7 30.02 -12.80 -16.82
CA PRO A 7 29.67 -11.46 -17.28
C PRO A 7 30.17 -10.45 -16.25
N ALA A 8 31.00 -9.50 -16.69
CA ALA A 8 31.52 -8.44 -15.84
C ALA A 8 30.34 -7.71 -15.18
N ARG A 9 30.32 -7.70 -13.84
CA ARG A 9 29.35 -6.94 -13.04
C ARG A 9 29.31 -5.51 -13.61
N ARG A 10 28.15 -5.05 -14.07
CA ARG A 10 27.97 -3.63 -14.41
C ARG A 10 28.36 -2.82 -13.17
N ALA A 11 29.35 -1.92 -13.31
CA ALA A 11 29.88 -1.16 -12.17
C ALA A 11 28.84 -0.21 -11.55
N VAL A 12 27.82 0.18 -12.33
CA VAL A 12 26.72 1.05 -11.90
C VAL A 12 25.39 0.49 -12.43
N LEU A 13 24.44 0.26 -11.53
CA LEU A 13 23.05 -0.11 -11.81
C LEU A 13 22.25 1.16 -12.15
N ARG A 14 21.70 1.21 -13.36
CA ARG A 14 20.90 2.34 -13.84
C ARG A 14 19.42 2.07 -13.60
N VAL A 15 18.81 2.82 -12.69
CA VAL A 15 17.42 2.64 -12.30
C VAL A 15 16.58 3.85 -12.67
N ALA A 16 15.45 3.62 -13.33
CA ALA A 16 14.39 4.61 -13.48
C ALA A 16 13.28 4.34 -12.45
N VAL A 17 12.88 5.36 -11.70
CA VAL A 17 11.69 5.29 -10.81
C VAL A 17 10.60 6.17 -11.40
N LEU A 18 9.45 5.58 -11.73
CA LEU A 18 8.25 6.30 -12.13
C LEU A 18 7.25 6.33 -10.97
N ALA A 19 6.91 7.52 -10.48
CA ALA A 19 6.01 7.72 -9.35
C ALA A 19 4.91 8.74 -9.66
N ASP A 20 3.72 8.60 -9.06
CA ASP A 20 2.56 9.49 -9.26
C ASP A 20 2.17 10.27 -7.98
N SER A 21 2.89 10.06 -6.87
CA SER A 21 2.79 10.83 -5.63
C SER A 21 4.12 10.87 -4.87
N ASP A 22 4.18 11.67 -3.82
CA ASP A 22 5.34 11.87 -2.93
C ASP A 22 5.67 10.60 -2.13
N THR A 23 4.62 9.93 -1.62
CA THR A 23 4.75 8.69 -0.86
C THR A 23 5.22 7.56 -1.77
N ARG A 24 4.73 7.51 -3.02
CA ARG A 24 5.22 6.51 -3.98
C ARG A 24 6.62 6.85 -4.51
N TRP A 25 6.97 8.13 -4.62
CA TRP A 25 8.35 8.55 -4.87
C TRP A 25 9.29 8.07 -3.76
N LYS A 26 8.95 8.33 -2.49
CA LYS A 26 9.71 7.83 -1.31
C LYS A 26 9.92 6.33 -1.42
N TRP A 27 8.83 5.57 -1.61
CA TRP A 27 8.89 4.12 -1.73
C TRP A 27 9.78 3.68 -2.90
N GLY A 28 9.54 4.19 -4.12
CA GLY A 28 10.26 3.74 -5.32
C GLY A 28 11.75 4.06 -5.29
N ALA A 29 12.12 5.25 -4.82
CA ALA A 29 13.51 5.67 -4.72
C ALA A 29 14.27 4.91 -3.62
N LEU A 30 13.64 4.65 -2.46
CA LEU A 30 14.24 3.83 -1.42
C LEU A 30 14.32 2.35 -1.84
N THR A 31 13.30 1.83 -2.53
CA THR A 31 13.36 0.49 -3.15
C THR A 31 14.55 0.38 -4.11
N ALA A 32 14.77 1.36 -4.99
CA ALA A 32 15.92 1.37 -5.89
C ALA A 32 17.26 1.30 -5.13
N ARG A 33 17.39 2.04 -4.01
CA ARG A 33 18.56 1.99 -3.13
C ARG A 33 18.73 0.63 -2.44
N ARG A 34 17.65 0.01 -1.97
CA ARG A 34 17.67 -1.33 -1.33
C ARG A 34 17.98 -2.46 -2.32
N LEU A 35 17.72 -2.24 -3.62
CA LEU A 35 18.02 -3.18 -4.71
C LEU A 35 19.46 -3.04 -5.24
N ALA A 36 20.09 -1.87 -5.08
CA ALA A 36 21.49 -1.69 -5.43
C ALA A 36 22.37 -2.51 -4.47
N PRO A 37 23.44 -3.17 -4.98
CA PRO A 37 24.34 -3.94 -4.14
C PRO A 37 25.14 -3.05 -3.19
N GLU A 38 25.53 -1.85 -3.64
CA GLU A 38 26.24 -0.83 -2.85
C GLU A 38 25.63 0.56 -3.13
N PRO A 39 25.61 1.49 -2.15
CA PRO A 39 25.03 2.83 -2.33
C PRO A 39 25.59 3.60 -3.53
N ASP A 40 26.92 3.55 -3.73
CA ASP A 40 27.63 4.29 -4.78
C ASP A 40 27.53 3.62 -6.17
N SER A 41 26.92 2.44 -6.24
CA SER A 41 26.71 1.70 -7.48
C SER A 41 25.36 2.00 -8.14
N LEU A 42 24.64 3.04 -7.70
CA LEU A 42 23.31 3.38 -8.21
C LEU A 42 23.32 4.70 -8.98
N HIS A 43 22.82 4.67 -10.22
CA HIS A 43 22.39 5.86 -10.95
C HIS A 43 20.87 5.89 -11.02
N LEU A 44 20.24 6.80 -10.28
CA LEU A 44 18.80 6.91 -10.07
C LEU A 44 18.21 8.08 -10.85
N THR A 45 17.43 7.78 -11.89
CA THR A 45 16.62 8.78 -12.59
C THR A 45 15.15 8.70 -12.17
N GLY A 46 14.63 9.80 -11.65
CA GLY A 46 13.26 9.94 -11.22
C GLY A 46 12.34 10.56 -12.27
N TYR A 47 11.14 10.01 -12.38
CA TYR A 47 10.07 10.46 -13.24
C TYR A 47 8.78 10.62 -12.42
N LEU A 48 8.14 11.79 -12.52
CA LEU A 48 6.85 12.05 -11.88
C LEU A 48 5.74 12.00 -12.92
N LEU A 49 4.89 10.98 -12.83
CA LEU A 49 3.76 10.80 -13.72
C LEU A 49 2.72 11.90 -13.47
N ARG A 50 2.42 12.68 -14.52
CA ARG A 50 1.43 13.74 -14.45
C ARG A 50 0.05 13.18 -14.17
N GLY A 51 -0.54 13.64 -13.07
CA GLY A 51 -1.89 13.32 -12.65
C GLY A 51 -2.36 14.23 -11.51
N ARG A 52 -3.50 13.88 -10.90
CA ARG A 52 -4.09 14.67 -9.80
C ARG A 52 -3.18 14.76 -8.58
N ALA A 53 -2.37 13.73 -8.31
CA ALA A 53 -1.50 13.62 -7.15
C ALA A 53 -0.02 13.98 -7.42
N THR A 54 0.29 14.63 -8.55
CA THR A 54 1.67 15.02 -8.91
C THR A 54 2.32 15.85 -7.78
N PRO A 55 3.47 15.43 -7.22
CA PRO A 55 4.11 16.11 -6.09
C PRO A 55 4.57 17.53 -6.40
N THR A 56 4.52 18.41 -5.39
CA THR A 56 5.18 19.72 -5.44
C THR A 56 6.65 19.63 -5.03
N ALA A 57 7.46 20.64 -5.39
CA ALA A 57 8.90 20.69 -5.03
C ALA A 57 9.15 20.60 -3.51
N ARG A 58 8.27 21.17 -2.69
CA ARG A 58 8.36 21.14 -1.22
C ARG A 58 8.09 19.75 -0.65
N GLN A 59 7.06 19.05 -1.13
CA GLN A 59 6.72 17.68 -0.70
C GLN A 59 7.88 16.71 -0.98
N LEU A 60 8.55 16.89 -2.12
CA LEU A 60 9.76 16.14 -2.45
C LEU A 60 10.91 16.47 -1.50
N GLY A 61 11.04 17.74 -1.09
CA GLY A 61 11.99 18.19 -0.06
C GLY A 61 11.74 17.56 1.32
N GLU A 62 10.49 17.48 1.77
CA GLU A 62 10.12 16.86 3.07
C GLU A 62 10.33 15.34 3.08
N VAL A 63 10.15 14.68 1.93
CA VAL A 63 10.47 13.26 1.76
C VAL A 63 11.96 12.99 1.91
N GLY A 64 12.82 13.96 1.56
CA GLY A 64 14.27 13.90 1.78
C GLY A 64 15.03 12.93 0.85
N VAL A 65 14.36 12.27 -0.10
CA VAL A 65 15.00 11.29 -1.00
C VAL A 65 15.45 11.96 -2.30
N GLN A 66 16.77 12.06 -2.47
CA GLN A 66 17.42 12.62 -3.65
C GLN A 66 17.54 11.61 -4.79
N ALA A 67 17.48 12.12 -6.02
CA ALA A 67 17.78 11.42 -7.26
C ALA A 67 18.68 12.29 -8.14
N ASP A 68 19.45 11.67 -9.04
CA ASP A 68 20.38 12.38 -9.94
C ASP A 68 19.64 13.35 -10.87
N ARG A 69 18.40 12.98 -11.22
CA ARG A 69 17.49 13.80 -12.01
C ARG A 69 16.06 13.47 -11.64
N LEU A 70 15.19 14.48 -11.59
CA LEU A 70 13.76 14.32 -11.40
C LEU A 70 12.99 15.13 -12.46
N THR A 71 12.05 14.51 -13.18
CA THR A 71 11.33 15.18 -14.28
C THR A 71 9.86 14.76 -14.35
N GLU A 72 8.94 15.70 -14.56
CA GLU A 72 7.52 15.39 -14.80
C GLU A 72 7.26 14.88 -16.22
N VAL A 73 6.55 13.76 -16.37
CA VAL A 73 6.26 13.09 -17.65
C VAL A 73 4.81 12.64 -17.77
N THR A 74 4.33 12.45 -19.00
CA THR A 74 3.12 11.66 -19.29
C THR A 74 3.52 10.18 -19.46
N CYS A 75 2.55 9.26 -19.47
CA CYS A 75 2.82 7.85 -19.74
C CYS A 75 3.51 7.67 -21.11
N ALA A 76 2.95 8.27 -22.16
CA ALA A 76 3.54 8.26 -23.49
C ALA A 76 4.96 8.87 -23.53
N GLY A 77 5.17 9.99 -22.84
CA GLY A 77 6.49 10.62 -22.75
C GLY A 77 7.52 9.75 -22.03
N PHE A 78 7.11 9.04 -20.97
CA PHE A 78 7.97 8.09 -20.28
C PHE A 78 8.34 6.89 -21.16
N LEU A 79 7.38 6.33 -21.91
CA LEU A 79 7.64 5.24 -22.86
C LEU A 79 8.61 5.67 -23.98
N ALA A 80 8.48 6.90 -24.47
CA ALA A 80 9.43 7.47 -25.43
C ALA A 80 10.84 7.63 -24.82
N GLU A 81 10.93 8.05 -23.56
CA GLU A 81 12.21 8.14 -22.83
C GLU A 81 12.86 6.75 -22.63
N LEU A 82 12.08 5.70 -22.39
CA LEU A 82 12.58 4.33 -22.25
C LEU A 82 13.13 3.72 -23.55
N SER A 83 12.64 4.18 -24.70
CA SER A 83 13.01 3.67 -26.04
C SER A 83 13.90 4.63 -26.83
N ALA A 84 14.37 5.72 -26.21
CA ALA A 84 15.19 6.72 -26.88
C ALA A 84 16.56 6.11 -27.30
N PRO A 85 16.92 6.12 -28.60
CA PRO A 85 18.11 5.43 -29.11
C PRO A 85 19.42 6.07 -28.63
N ASP A 86 19.42 7.39 -28.39
CA ASP A 86 20.62 8.14 -28.02
C ASP A 86 20.91 8.12 -26.51
N ARG A 87 20.12 7.37 -25.73
CA ARG A 87 20.29 7.28 -24.28
C ARG A 87 20.69 5.86 -23.89
N PRO A 88 21.60 5.71 -22.91
CA PRO A 88 21.94 4.39 -22.46
C PRO A 88 20.72 3.78 -21.73
N PRO A 89 20.40 2.51 -21.98
CA PRO A 89 19.20 1.87 -21.44
C PRO A 89 19.25 1.81 -19.91
N TYR A 90 18.07 1.71 -19.29
CA TYR A 90 17.97 1.38 -17.88
C TYR A 90 18.09 -0.13 -17.68
N ASP A 91 18.72 -0.52 -16.58
CA ASP A 91 18.74 -1.92 -16.13
C ASP A 91 17.40 -2.27 -15.48
N VAL A 92 16.87 -1.34 -14.70
CA VAL A 92 15.66 -1.54 -13.88
C VAL A 92 14.71 -0.36 -14.02
N VAL A 93 13.43 -0.65 -14.10
CA VAL A 93 12.34 0.33 -14.03
C VAL A 93 11.45 -0.02 -12.84
N VAL A 94 11.44 0.84 -11.82
CA VAL A 94 10.57 0.73 -10.66
C VAL A 94 9.29 1.53 -10.91
N LEU A 95 8.16 0.83 -10.97
CA LEU A 95 6.82 1.39 -11.12
C LEU A 95 6.17 1.59 -9.75
N ALA A 96 6.36 2.77 -9.18
CA ALA A 96 5.76 3.17 -7.92
C ALA A 96 4.45 3.94 -8.18
N LEU A 97 3.42 3.24 -8.64
CA LEU A 97 2.19 3.85 -9.16
C LEU A 97 0.92 3.20 -8.58
N VAL A 98 -0.24 3.85 -8.78
CA VAL A 98 -1.53 3.14 -8.66
C VAL A 98 -1.62 2.00 -9.68
N GLY A 99 -2.40 0.94 -9.36
CA GLY A 99 -2.47 -0.28 -10.18
C GLY A 99 -2.81 -0.01 -11.65
N GLY A 100 -3.82 0.80 -11.95
CA GLY A 100 -4.18 1.12 -13.34
C GLY A 100 -3.05 1.78 -14.14
N ALA A 101 -2.22 2.60 -13.49
CA ALA A 101 -1.09 3.23 -14.15
C ALA A 101 0.09 2.26 -14.32
N VAL A 102 0.30 1.33 -13.38
CA VAL A 102 1.23 0.19 -13.57
C VAL A 102 0.79 -0.62 -14.80
N GLN A 103 -0.48 -1.00 -14.87
CA GLN A 103 -1.06 -1.75 -15.99
C GLN A 103 -0.85 -1.03 -17.33
N ALA A 104 -1.09 0.28 -17.38
CA ALA A 104 -0.88 1.07 -18.60
C ALA A 104 0.59 1.10 -19.05
N VAL A 105 1.53 1.29 -18.12
CA VAL A 105 2.96 1.30 -18.43
C VAL A 105 3.44 -0.08 -18.88
N LEU A 106 2.97 -1.16 -18.25
CA LEU A 106 3.34 -2.53 -18.67
C LEU A 106 2.83 -2.86 -20.08
N HIS A 107 1.61 -2.43 -20.44
CA HIS A 107 1.11 -2.55 -21.81
C HIS A 107 1.91 -1.71 -22.82
N GLY A 108 2.27 -0.48 -22.46
CA GLY A 108 3.14 0.35 -23.28
C GLY A 108 4.53 -0.26 -23.48
N ALA A 109 5.14 -0.77 -22.40
CA ALA A 109 6.42 -1.45 -22.45
C ALA A 109 6.34 -2.74 -23.28
N ARG A 110 5.25 -3.50 -23.18
CA ARG A 110 4.98 -4.66 -24.04
C ARG A 110 4.96 -4.29 -25.53
N ALA A 111 4.42 -3.12 -25.88
CA ALA A 111 4.42 -2.65 -27.26
C ALA A 111 5.82 -2.22 -27.75
N LEU A 112 6.69 -1.74 -26.86
CA LEU A 112 8.10 -1.42 -27.16
C LEU A 112 8.94 -2.68 -27.35
N TRP A 113 8.67 -3.73 -26.55
CA TRP A 113 9.36 -5.02 -26.59
C TRP A 113 8.38 -6.17 -26.87
N PRO A 114 7.98 -6.37 -28.15
CA PRO A 114 6.95 -7.32 -28.57
C PRO A 114 7.40 -8.79 -28.60
N GLY A 115 8.66 -9.08 -28.31
CA GLY A 115 9.17 -10.44 -28.14
C GLY A 115 10.21 -10.52 -27.03
N PRO A 116 10.71 -11.74 -26.74
CA PRO A 116 11.85 -11.92 -25.86
C PRO A 116 13.07 -11.12 -26.37
N GLY A 117 13.85 -10.55 -25.46
CA GLY A 117 15.05 -9.80 -25.83
C GLY A 117 15.55 -8.87 -24.73
N ALA A 118 16.48 -7.99 -25.11
CA ALA A 118 17.07 -7.02 -24.20
C ALA A 118 16.05 -5.90 -23.87
N ARG A 119 15.62 -5.87 -22.61
CA ARG A 119 14.74 -4.82 -22.04
C ARG A 119 15.07 -4.64 -20.55
N PRO A 120 14.64 -3.52 -19.93
CA PRO A 120 14.77 -3.35 -18.48
C PRO A 120 13.96 -4.39 -17.71
N VAL A 121 14.38 -4.67 -16.48
CA VAL A 121 13.59 -5.40 -15.48
C VAL A 121 12.56 -4.46 -14.87
N PHE A 122 11.28 -4.83 -14.94
CA PHE A 122 10.18 -4.05 -14.36
C PHE A 122 9.87 -4.54 -12.94
N VAL A 123 9.95 -3.62 -11.98
CA VAL A 123 9.70 -3.89 -10.55
C VAL A 123 8.54 -3.04 -10.07
N THR A 124 7.61 -3.63 -9.32
CA THR A 124 6.52 -2.89 -8.67
C THR A 124 6.18 -3.48 -7.31
N GLY A 125 5.25 -2.88 -6.58
CA GLY A 125 4.83 -3.32 -5.26
C GLY A 125 3.73 -2.40 -4.71
N TYR A 126 3.42 -2.59 -3.43
CA TYR A 126 2.49 -1.74 -2.71
C TYR A 126 3.22 -0.74 -1.83
N VAL A 127 2.68 0.47 -1.80
CA VAL A 127 3.19 1.52 -0.93
C VAL A 127 2.41 1.47 0.38
N GLY A 128 3.03 0.93 1.42
CA GLY A 128 2.41 0.78 2.75
C GLY A 128 1.58 -0.49 2.90
N VAL A 129 0.61 -0.43 3.81
CA VAL A 129 -0.25 -1.55 4.22
C VAL A 129 -1.24 -1.93 3.12
N VAL A 130 -1.46 -3.24 2.91
CA VAL A 130 -2.45 -3.77 1.97
C VAL A 130 -3.59 -4.48 2.70
N TYR A 131 -4.67 -3.75 2.97
CA TYR A 131 -5.82 -4.26 3.71
C TYR A 131 -7.14 -4.26 2.91
N GLU A 132 -7.18 -3.60 1.75
CA GLU A 132 -8.35 -3.54 0.87
C GLU A 132 -7.97 -3.82 -0.58
N LYS A 133 -8.95 -4.25 -1.39
CA LYS A 133 -8.82 -4.45 -2.85
C LYS A 133 -7.56 -5.22 -3.25
N LEU A 134 -7.19 -6.21 -2.45
CA LEU A 134 -5.96 -6.99 -2.63
C LEU A 134 -5.89 -7.61 -4.02
N ALA A 135 -6.94 -8.36 -4.42
CA ALA A 135 -6.96 -9.08 -5.68
C ALA A 135 -6.88 -8.14 -6.90
N ASP A 136 -7.78 -7.15 -6.97
CA ASP A 136 -7.79 -6.19 -8.08
C ASP A 136 -6.47 -5.41 -8.18
N GLY A 137 -5.95 -4.92 -7.05
CA GLY A 137 -4.69 -4.20 -7.03
C GLY A 137 -3.48 -5.03 -7.47
N LEU A 138 -3.49 -6.35 -7.21
CA LEU A 138 -2.42 -7.27 -7.56
C LEU A 138 -2.47 -7.66 -9.03
N LEU A 139 -3.66 -7.93 -9.55
CA LEU A 139 -3.85 -8.27 -10.96
C LEU A 139 -3.49 -7.11 -11.89
N LEU A 140 -3.70 -5.86 -11.44
CA LEU A 140 -3.23 -4.65 -12.13
C LEU A 140 -1.69 -4.46 -12.11
N ARG A 141 -0.98 -5.23 -11.29
CA ARG A 141 0.50 -5.25 -11.20
C ARG A 141 1.13 -6.47 -11.85
N HIS A 142 0.30 -7.48 -12.18
CA HIS A 142 0.77 -8.69 -12.81
C HIS A 142 1.34 -8.37 -14.21
N GLY A 143 2.43 -9.03 -14.56
CA GLY A 143 3.18 -8.80 -15.79
C GLY A 143 4.47 -7.99 -15.58
N ALA A 144 4.67 -7.40 -14.40
CA ALA A 144 6.00 -6.97 -13.96
C ALA A 144 6.88 -8.19 -13.66
N ASP A 145 8.20 -8.05 -13.84
CA ASP A 145 9.15 -9.14 -13.57
C ASP A 145 9.28 -9.42 -12.07
N LEU A 146 9.14 -8.37 -11.24
CA LEU A 146 9.14 -8.44 -9.79
C LEU A 146 7.97 -7.66 -9.19
N VAL A 147 7.24 -8.32 -8.31
CA VAL A 147 6.20 -7.74 -7.45
C VAL A 147 6.66 -7.91 -6.00
N LEU A 148 7.15 -6.82 -5.42
CA LEU A 148 7.70 -6.80 -4.07
C LEU A 148 6.55 -6.81 -3.06
N ALA A 149 6.55 -7.84 -2.21
CA ALA A 149 5.68 -7.95 -1.05
C ALA A 149 6.39 -7.35 0.16
N ASN A 150 5.68 -6.53 0.93
CA ASN A 150 6.25 -5.76 2.03
C ASN A 150 6.54 -6.59 3.29
N SER A 151 6.16 -7.86 3.28
CA SER A 151 6.34 -8.80 4.38
C SER A 151 6.18 -10.25 3.92
N ARG A 152 6.51 -11.19 4.81
CA ARG A 152 6.21 -12.62 4.60
C ARG A 152 4.71 -12.86 4.49
N HIS A 153 3.94 -12.18 5.35
CA HIS A 153 2.49 -12.20 5.33
C HIS A 153 1.92 -11.80 3.97
N ASP A 154 2.37 -10.66 3.44
CA ASP A 154 1.94 -10.16 2.14
C ASP A 154 2.38 -11.10 1.02
N ALA A 155 3.61 -11.65 1.08
CA ALA A 155 4.11 -12.56 0.05
C ALA A 155 3.23 -13.81 -0.06
N GLY A 156 2.80 -14.38 1.07
CA GLY A 156 1.86 -15.50 1.10
C GLY A 156 0.51 -15.15 0.46
N ARG A 157 -0.09 -14.02 0.87
CA ARG A 157 -1.37 -13.53 0.34
C ARG A 157 -1.30 -13.23 -1.16
N PHE A 158 -0.20 -12.63 -1.61
CA PHE A 158 -0.02 -12.24 -3.02
C PHE A 158 0.12 -13.46 -3.91
N ARG A 159 0.91 -14.45 -3.49
CA ARG A 159 1.06 -15.73 -4.20
C ARG A 159 -0.26 -16.50 -4.24
N ALA A 160 -1.05 -16.46 -3.17
CA ALA A 160 -2.38 -17.09 -3.16
C ALA A 160 -3.33 -16.47 -4.20
N VAL A 161 -3.32 -15.14 -4.37
CA VAL A 161 -4.10 -14.47 -5.42
C VAL A 161 -3.64 -14.88 -6.81
N TYR A 162 -2.33 -14.85 -7.09
CA TYR A 162 -1.81 -15.24 -8.41
C TYR A 162 -2.08 -16.72 -8.71
N GLY A 163 -1.80 -17.61 -7.75
CA GLY A 163 -2.11 -19.03 -7.89
C GLY A 163 -3.60 -19.30 -8.11
N GLY A 164 -4.48 -18.59 -7.38
CA GLY A 164 -5.93 -18.73 -7.48
C GLY A 164 -6.51 -18.33 -8.84
N VAL A 165 -5.82 -17.47 -9.61
CA VAL A 165 -6.22 -17.09 -10.97
C VAL A 165 -5.40 -17.80 -12.07
N GLY A 166 -4.59 -18.78 -11.70
CA GLY A 166 -3.72 -19.52 -12.65
C GLY A 166 -2.53 -18.70 -13.18
N ALA A 167 -2.18 -17.61 -12.53
CA ALA A 167 -1.06 -16.75 -12.88
C ALA A 167 0.25 -17.21 -12.21
N ASP A 168 1.40 -16.90 -12.83
CA ASP A 168 2.71 -17.24 -12.25
C ASP A 168 3.01 -16.39 -11.01
N ALA A 169 3.11 -17.06 -9.87
CA ALA A 169 3.39 -16.45 -8.58
C ALA A 169 4.90 -16.19 -8.33
N ARG A 170 5.81 -16.64 -9.21
CA ARG A 170 7.27 -16.48 -9.06
C ARG A 170 7.74 -15.03 -9.12
N ALA A 171 6.96 -14.13 -9.71
CA ALA A 171 7.25 -12.69 -9.69
C ALA A 171 7.12 -12.10 -8.27
N VAL A 172 6.40 -12.77 -7.34
CA VAL A 172 6.19 -12.27 -5.98
C VAL A 172 7.41 -12.58 -5.10
N VAL A 173 8.11 -11.52 -4.68
CA VAL A 173 9.30 -11.62 -3.83
C VAL A 173 9.06 -10.97 -2.48
N GLU A 174 9.35 -11.71 -1.40
CA GLU A 174 9.30 -11.20 -0.03
C GLU A 174 10.40 -10.16 0.18
N THR A 175 10.00 -9.00 0.73
CA THR A 175 10.87 -7.91 1.15
C THR A 175 10.32 -7.30 2.45
N ALA A 176 10.86 -6.14 2.83
CA ALA A 176 10.25 -5.24 3.82
C ALA A 176 9.88 -3.90 3.17
N LEU A 177 9.10 -3.08 3.87
CA LEU A 177 8.90 -1.68 3.48
C LEU A 177 10.28 -0.96 3.42
N PRO A 178 10.62 -0.28 2.31
CA PRO A 178 11.99 0.19 2.07
C PRO A 178 12.40 1.38 2.95
N PHE A 179 11.43 2.00 3.62
CA PHE A 179 11.58 3.15 4.52
C PHE A 179 11.53 2.77 6.01
N LEU A 180 11.47 1.49 6.37
CA LEU A 180 11.69 1.06 7.74
C LEU A 180 13.16 1.29 8.09
N ASP A 181 13.37 2.26 8.97
CA ASP A 181 14.68 2.73 9.40
C ASP A 181 14.51 3.55 10.70
N GLY A 182 15.63 3.91 11.31
CA GLY A 182 15.72 4.63 12.56
C GLY A 182 16.33 3.79 13.66
N ALA A 183 16.86 4.47 14.68
CA ALA A 183 17.39 3.81 15.85
C ALA A 183 16.25 3.11 16.63
N PRO A 184 16.55 1.99 17.31
CA PRO A 184 15.62 1.40 18.25
C PRO A 184 15.25 2.43 19.33
N TYR A 185 14.00 2.35 19.77
CA TYR A 185 13.44 3.15 20.84
C TYR A 185 14.15 2.84 22.15
N GLU A 186 14.72 3.88 22.75
CA GLU A 186 15.27 3.86 24.09
C GLU A 186 14.40 4.80 24.96
N PRO A 187 13.72 4.29 25.99
CA PRO A 187 12.89 5.13 26.85
C PRO A 187 13.70 6.26 27.49
N VAL A 188 13.37 7.51 27.17
CA VAL A 188 14.06 8.67 27.73
C VAL A 188 13.31 9.15 28.98
N THR A 189 13.92 8.98 30.16
CA THR A 189 13.31 9.41 31.43
C THR A 189 13.53 10.89 31.75
N ALA A 190 14.39 11.58 30.99
CA ALA A 190 14.78 12.98 31.25
C ALA A 190 13.83 14.02 30.63
N THR A 191 12.94 13.62 29.74
CA THR A 191 11.97 14.48 29.06
C THR A 191 10.54 14.05 29.37
N PRO A 192 9.55 14.96 29.26
CA PRO A 192 8.15 14.58 29.35
C PRO A 192 7.81 13.44 28.39
N HIS A 193 7.05 12.46 28.86
CA HIS A 193 6.61 11.33 28.04
C HIS A 193 5.74 11.84 26.89
N ARG A 194 6.18 11.59 25.65
CA ARG A 194 5.59 12.16 24.45
C ARG A 194 4.64 11.19 23.75
N VAL A 195 3.37 11.56 23.73
CA VAL A 195 2.30 10.85 23.03
C VAL A 195 2.06 11.52 21.67
N VAL A 196 2.22 10.77 20.59
CA VAL A 196 1.99 11.28 19.23
C VAL A 196 0.74 10.67 18.65
N PHE A 197 -0.30 11.48 18.46
CA PHE A 197 -1.47 11.09 17.67
C PHE A 197 -1.24 11.42 16.19
N ALA A 198 -0.94 10.40 15.39
CA ALA A 198 -0.77 10.52 13.94
C ALA A 198 -2.10 10.37 13.22
N VAL A 199 -2.60 11.47 12.64
CA VAL A 199 -3.88 11.47 11.90
C VAL A 199 -3.69 11.12 10.43
N GLN A 200 -4.77 10.68 9.78
CA GLN A 200 -4.79 10.40 8.35
C GLN A 200 -5.74 11.34 7.59
N PRO A 201 -5.46 11.59 6.30
CA PRO A 201 -6.30 12.45 5.48
C PRO A 201 -7.65 11.82 5.13
N SER A 202 -7.73 10.47 5.04
CA SER A 202 -8.92 9.75 4.55
C SER A 202 -9.72 9.05 5.64
N VAL A 203 -9.12 8.77 6.79
CA VAL A 203 -9.73 7.96 7.85
C VAL A 203 -9.54 8.66 9.21
N PRO A 204 -10.59 8.78 10.03
CA PRO A 204 -11.99 8.48 9.71
C PRO A 204 -12.56 9.49 8.68
N GLU A 205 -13.59 9.07 7.94
CA GLU A 205 -14.21 9.93 6.91
C GLU A 205 -15.08 11.02 7.53
N SER A 206 -15.85 10.69 8.58
CA SER A 206 -16.85 11.59 9.13
C SER A 206 -16.25 12.70 9.99
N ARG A 207 -16.86 13.89 9.93
CA ARG A 207 -16.50 15.02 10.79
C ARG A 207 -16.67 14.70 12.27
N ALA A 208 -17.73 13.98 12.62
CA ALA A 208 -18.04 13.63 14.00
C ALA A 208 -16.93 12.76 14.60
N ASP A 209 -16.49 11.74 13.85
CA ASP A 209 -15.42 10.84 14.28
C ASP A 209 -14.08 11.56 14.42
N ARG A 210 -13.73 12.42 13.45
CA ARG A 210 -12.51 13.23 13.54
C ARG A 210 -12.51 14.13 14.77
N LEU A 211 -13.63 14.81 15.03
CA LEU A 211 -13.80 15.69 16.18
C LEU A 211 -13.78 14.89 17.49
N TYR A 212 -14.37 13.70 17.51
CA TYR A 212 -14.33 12.80 18.65
C TYR A 212 -12.88 12.42 19.00
N LEU A 213 -12.10 11.92 18.03
CA LEU A 213 -10.70 11.51 18.27
C LEU A 213 -9.83 12.69 18.68
N LEU A 214 -10.04 13.86 18.06
CA LEU A 214 -9.35 15.08 18.42
C LEU A 214 -9.67 15.52 19.85
N ARG A 215 -10.94 15.40 20.26
CA ARG A 215 -11.38 15.70 21.62
C ARG A 215 -10.74 14.73 22.62
N ARG A 216 -10.71 13.43 22.33
CA ARG A 216 -10.06 12.41 23.18
C ARG A 216 -8.56 12.69 23.35
N ALA A 217 -7.84 13.06 22.29
CA ALA A 217 -6.44 13.46 22.40
C ALA A 217 -6.24 14.70 23.31
N ALA A 218 -7.12 15.71 23.21
CA ALA A 218 -7.07 16.88 24.08
C ALA A 218 -7.47 16.55 25.53
N GLU A 219 -8.43 15.64 25.75
CA GLU A 219 -8.79 15.14 27.08
C GLU A 219 -7.64 14.37 27.72
N HIS A 220 -6.97 13.48 26.98
CA HIS A 220 -5.76 12.79 27.42
C HIS A 220 -4.70 13.77 27.91
N ALA A 221 -4.44 14.84 27.13
CA ALA A 221 -3.49 15.88 27.53
C ALA A 221 -3.89 16.60 28.82
N ARG A 222 -5.19 16.80 29.09
CA ARG A 222 -5.66 17.41 30.34
C ARG A 222 -5.55 16.46 31.53
N LEU A 223 -5.82 15.17 31.32
CA LEU A 223 -5.70 14.13 32.34
C LEU A 223 -4.24 13.88 32.74
N HIS A 224 -3.32 14.06 31.79
CA HIS A 224 -1.89 13.82 31.97
C HIS A 224 -1.07 15.09 31.70
N PRO A 225 -1.11 16.10 32.61
CA PRO A 225 -0.37 17.35 32.44
C PRO A 225 1.17 17.16 32.40
N GLU A 226 1.67 16.03 32.90
CA GLU A 226 3.08 15.62 32.84
C GLU A 226 3.52 15.10 31.46
N ARG A 227 2.57 14.77 30.58
CA ARG A 227 2.83 14.28 29.22
C ARG A 227 2.78 15.41 28.21
N GLU A 228 3.43 15.17 27.08
CA GLU A 228 3.34 16.04 25.91
C GLU A 228 2.58 15.35 24.78
N VAL A 229 1.49 15.96 24.31
CA VAL A 229 0.65 15.39 23.26
C VAL A 229 0.87 16.12 21.93
N LEU A 230 1.37 15.42 20.92
CA LEU A 230 1.54 15.96 19.58
C LEU A 230 0.50 15.39 18.63
N ILE A 231 -0.19 16.25 17.91
CA ILE A 231 -1.12 15.85 16.85
C ILE A 231 -0.41 16.05 15.52
N LYS A 232 0.09 14.97 14.94
CA LYS A 232 0.87 15.00 13.71
C LYS A 232 -0.06 15.05 12.50
N LEU A 233 -0.01 16.18 11.79
CA LEU A 233 -0.81 16.43 10.59
C LEU A 233 0.00 16.10 9.34
N ARG A 234 -0.69 15.61 8.30
CA ARG A 234 -0.05 15.23 7.03
C ARG A 234 0.13 16.40 6.06
N SER A 235 -0.78 17.38 6.06
CA SER A 235 -0.79 18.49 5.10
C SER A 235 -1.04 19.82 5.79
N ARG A 236 -0.36 20.89 5.37
CA ARG A 236 -0.75 22.25 5.77
C ARG A 236 -2.01 22.69 5.00
N PRO A 237 -2.78 23.66 5.51
CA PRO A 237 -3.94 24.21 4.80
C PRO A 237 -3.55 24.68 3.39
N GLY A 238 -4.21 24.13 2.36
CA GLY A 238 -3.94 24.44 0.94
C GLY A 238 -3.06 23.43 0.19
N GLU A 239 -2.55 22.39 0.86
CA GLU A 239 -1.70 21.34 0.27
C GLU A 239 -2.50 20.07 -0.08
N HIS A 240 -2.06 19.31 -1.10
CA HIS A 240 -2.76 18.14 -1.62
C HIS A 240 -2.07 16.84 -1.20
N THR A 241 -2.83 15.87 -0.71
CA THR A 241 -2.39 14.46 -0.62
C THR A 241 -3.21 13.58 -1.57
N THR A 242 -2.88 12.29 -1.65
CA THR A 242 -3.59 11.32 -2.52
C THR A 242 -5.09 11.23 -2.22
N HIS A 243 -5.50 11.64 -1.02
CA HIS A 243 -6.88 11.83 -0.61
C HIS A 243 -7.13 13.31 -0.29
N LEU A 244 -8.26 13.87 -0.72
CA LEU A 244 -8.65 15.22 -0.35
C LEU A 244 -9.02 15.23 1.14
N GLU A 245 -8.36 16.07 1.94
CA GLU A 245 -8.74 16.28 3.33
C GLU A 245 -9.85 17.35 3.37
N GLU A 246 -11.11 16.93 3.20
CA GLU A 246 -12.27 17.83 3.21
C GLU A 246 -12.51 18.49 4.58
N LEU A 247 -11.97 17.87 5.64
CA LEU A 247 -12.13 18.24 7.04
C LEU A 247 -10.77 18.34 7.73
N PRO A 248 -10.01 19.42 7.45
CA PRO A 248 -8.68 19.61 8.02
C PRO A 248 -8.75 19.75 9.54
N TYR A 249 -7.97 18.95 10.27
CA TYR A 249 -7.92 18.96 11.73
C TYR A 249 -7.59 20.36 12.29
N GLN A 250 -6.86 21.21 11.55
CA GLN A 250 -6.59 22.60 11.92
C GLN A 250 -7.87 23.40 12.19
N ARG A 251 -8.94 23.15 11.42
CA ARG A 251 -10.24 23.82 11.59
C ARG A 251 -11.11 23.17 12.66
N LEU A 252 -10.90 21.88 12.91
CA LEU A 252 -11.64 21.14 13.94
C LEU A 252 -11.13 21.48 15.33
N VAL A 253 -9.84 21.80 15.47
CA VAL A 253 -9.23 22.26 16.72
C VAL A 253 -9.90 23.52 17.29
N GLU A 254 -10.27 24.47 16.42
CA GLU A 254 -10.97 25.70 16.81
C GLU A 254 -12.35 25.43 17.45
N GLN A 255 -12.90 24.23 17.26
CA GLN A 255 -14.22 23.82 17.77
C GLN A 255 -14.14 23.01 19.06
N LEU A 256 -12.93 22.80 19.61
CA LEU A 256 -12.77 22.05 20.85
C LEU A 256 -13.28 22.87 22.05
N PRO A 257 -14.19 22.31 22.86
CA PRO A 257 -14.56 22.92 24.13
C PRO A 257 -13.33 23.11 25.01
N GLY A 258 -13.13 24.32 25.52
CA GLY A 258 -11.97 24.68 26.33
C GLY A 258 -10.64 24.80 25.58
N GLY A 259 -10.65 24.76 24.24
CA GLY A 259 -9.46 24.90 23.40
C GLY A 259 -8.44 23.77 23.56
N ILE A 260 -7.29 23.91 22.89
CA ILE A 260 -6.17 22.98 23.04
C ILE A 260 -5.42 23.27 24.36
N PRO A 261 -5.16 22.24 25.19
CA PRO A 261 -4.31 22.37 26.39
C PRO A 261 -2.88 22.81 26.06
N SER A 262 -2.19 23.46 27.02
CA SER A 262 -0.82 23.98 26.82
C SER A 262 0.23 22.90 26.50
N ASN A 263 0.01 21.66 26.96
CA ASN A 263 0.84 20.49 26.68
C ASN A 263 0.41 19.71 25.42
N CYS A 264 -0.54 20.23 24.65
CA CYS A 264 -1.00 19.64 23.39
C CYS A 264 -0.74 20.59 22.22
N ARG A 265 -0.25 20.11 21.08
CA ARG A 265 -0.07 20.97 19.88
C ARG A 265 -0.11 20.21 18.56
N LEU A 266 -0.43 20.96 17.50
CA LEU A 266 -0.37 20.48 16.12
C LEU A 266 1.07 20.55 15.60
N VAL A 267 1.55 19.48 14.95
CA VAL A 267 2.90 19.41 14.38
C VAL A 267 2.89 18.91 12.93
N TYR A 268 3.91 19.31 12.18
CA TYR A 268 4.16 18.94 10.77
C TYR A 268 5.58 18.37 10.61
N GLY A 269 6.02 18.06 9.39
CA GLY A 269 7.40 17.63 9.09
C GLY A 269 7.56 16.13 8.85
N ASN A 270 8.80 15.64 8.87
CA ASN A 270 9.09 14.21 8.64
C ASN A 270 8.51 13.33 9.77
N MET A 271 8.08 12.11 9.43
CA MET A 271 7.54 11.19 10.43
C MET A 271 8.64 10.55 11.28
N GLY A 272 9.78 10.19 10.69
CA GLY A 272 10.92 9.59 11.38
C GLY A 272 11.46 10.50 12.48
N GLU A 273 11.66 11.79 12.18
CA GLU A 273 12.13 12.79 13.17
C GLU A 273 11.19 12.94 14.37
N ILE A 274 9.88 12.78 14.15
CA ILE A 274 8.92 12.81 15.25
C ILE A 274 9.00 11.52 16.05
N LEU A 275 9.08 10.37 15.37
CA LEU A 275 9.23 9.07 16.00
C LEU A 275 10.52 8.97 16.83
N ASP A 276 11.60 9.67 16.46
CA ASP A 276 12.86 9.73 17.24
C ASP A 276 12.67 10.28 18.66
N THR A 277 11.55 10.97 18.91
CA THR A 277 11.24 11.57 20.21
C THR A 277 9.92 11.07 20.79
N THR A 278 9.30 10.05 20.17
CA THR A 278 7.99 9.55 20.56
C THR A 278 8.12 8.41 21.55
N ASP A 279 7.37 8.47 22.65
CA ASP A 279 7.30 7.38 23.64
C ASP A 279 6.04 6.51 23.47
N LEU A 280 4.98 7.06 22.87
CA LEU A 280 3.77 6.33 22.51
C LEU A 280 3.21 6.89 21.20
N LEU A 281 3.13 6.05 20.16
CA LEU A 281 2.40 6.38 18.95
C LEU A 281 0.94 5.96 19.10
N VAL A 282 0.02 6.84 18.72
CA VAL A 282 -1.42 6.58 18.65
C VAL A 282 -1.92 6.89 17.23
N THR A 283 -2.72 6.01 16.64
CA THR A 283 -3.31 6.25 15.31
C THR A 283 -4.55 5.38 15.06
N VAL A 284 -5.38 5.72 14.07
CA VAL A 284 -6.52 4.85 13.68
C VAL A 284 -6.04 3.73 12.77
N SER A 285 -5.34 4.08 11.69
CA SER A 285 -4.49 3.19 10.93
C SER A 285 -3.35 4.04 10.38
N SER A 286 -2.15 3.53 10.17
CA SER A 286 -1.10 4.33 9.52
C SER A 286 0.09 3.44 9.15
N THR A 287 0.80 3.78 8.08
CA THR A 287 2.16 3.24 7.89
C THR A 287 3.12 3.72 8.98
N ALA A 288 2.82 4.85 9.63
CA ALA A 288 3.56 5.32 10.80
C ALA A 288 3.50 4.30 11.95
N ALA A 289 2.42 3.50 12.06
CA ALA A 289 2.35 2.41 13.03
C ALA A 289 3.42 1.35 12.73
N LEU A 290 3.61 0.98 11.47
CA LEU A 290 4.67 0.04 11.09
C LEU A 290 6.07 0.62 11.32
N GLU A 291 6.29 1.92 11.03
CA GLU A 291 7.57 2.60 11.33
C GLU A 291 7.85 2.65 12.84
N SER A 292 6.83 2.89 13.66
CA SER A 292 6.91 2.93 15.12
C SER A 292 7.18 1.54 15.73
N LEU A 293 6.45 0.53 15.25
CA LEU A 293 6.65 -0.86 15.64
C LEU A 293 8.04 -1.38 15.25
N HIS A 294 8.53 -1.01 14.07
CA HIS A 294 9.89 -1.34 13.65
C HIS A 294 10.95 -0.81 14.61
N ARG A 295 10.73 0.37 15.20
CA ARG A 295 11.61 0.97 16.21
C ARG A 295 11.39 0.42 17.61
N GLY A 296 10.35 -0.39 17.83
CA GLY A 296 9.99 -0.87 19.18
C GLY A 296 9.28 0.18 20.04
N ILE A 297 8.75 1.25 19.45
CA ILE A 297 7.97 2.26 20.19
C ILE A 297 6.58 1.66 20.51
N PRO A 298 6.09 1.77 21.77
CA PRO A 298 4.71 1.43 22.12
C PRO A 298 3.72 2.07 21.15
N THR A 299 2.85 1.25 20.56
CA THR A 299 1.98 1.69 19.46
C THR A 299 0.53 1.27 19.71
N ALA A 300 -0.35 2.26 19.79
CA ALA A 300 -1.79 2.09 19.94
C ALA A 300 -2.53 2.35 18.61
N VAL A 301 -3.27 1.34 18.18
CA VAL A 301 -4.19 1.38 17.05
C VAL A 301 -5.61 1.49 17.59
N LEU A 302 -6.25 2.63 17.37
CA LEU A 302 -7.47 3.03 18.08
C LEU A 302 -8.68 2.15 17.75
N THR A 303 -9.37 1.73 18.82
CA THR A 303 -10.59 0.92 18.77
C THR A 303 -11.86 1.72 19.04
N ASP A 304 -11.76 3.00 19.42
CA ASP A 304 -12.89 3.83 19.84
C ASP A 304 -14.01 3.94 18.79
N LEU A 305 -13.68 3.81 17.51
CA LEU A 305 -14.62 3.84 16.38
C LEU A 305 -14.96 2.44 15.84
N GLY A 306 -14.65 1.41 16.62
CA GLY A 306 -14.74 0.00 16.27
C GLY A 306 -13.55 -0.51 15.45
N ILE A 307 -13.45 -1.83 15.33
CA ILE A 307 -12.49 -2.49 14.43
C ILE A 307 -13.24 -2.85 13.14
N ARG A 308 -12.85 -2.26 12.03
CA ARG A 308 -13.61 -2.34 10.78
C ARG A 308 -12.77 -2.04 9.57
N GLU A 309 -13.09 -2.70 8.46
CA GLU A 309 -12.34 -2.61 7.22
C GLU A 309 -12.24 -1.18 6.67
N ALA A 310 -13.32 -0.39 6.82
CA ALA A 310 -13.37 1.01 6.41
C ALA A 310 -12.36 1.91 7.13
N LEU A 311 -11.88 1.51 8.31
CA LEU A 311 -10.85 2.24 9.06
C LEU A 311 -9.43 1.72 8.77
N GLY A 312 -9.29 0.55 8.15
CA GLY A 312 -8.00 -0.11 7.94
C GLY A 312 -7.34 -0.67 9.22
N ASN A 313 -7.94 -0.46 10.39
CA ASN A 313 -7.39 -0.90 11.68
C ASN A 313 -7.47 -2.42 11.88
N HIS A 314 -8.33 -3.12 11.11
CA HIS A 314 -8.39 -4.58 11.07
C HIS A 314 -7.10 -5.24 10.59
N HIS A 315 -6.24 -4.51 9.87
CA HIS A 315 -4.91 -5.01 9.50
C HIS A 315 -4.08 -5.39 10.74
N PHE A 316 -4.31 -4.73 11.88
CA PHE A 316 -3.57 -4.93 13.12
C PHE A 316 -4.21 -5.97 14.04
N LEU A 317 -5.18 -6.76 13.56
CA LEU A 317 -5.70 -7.91 14.32
C LEU A 317 -4.56 -8.88 14.65
N GLY A 318 -4.51 -9.30 15.92
CA GLY A 318 -3.44 -10.18 16.44
C GLY A 318 -2.11 -9.48 16.75
N SER A 319 -1.98 -8.17 16.49
CA SER A 319 -0.72 -7.44 16.72
C SER A 319 -0.43 -7.08 18.17
N GLY A 320 -1.41 -7.19 19.08
CA GLY A 320 -1.31 -6.64 20.45
C GLY A 320 -1.45 -5.11 20.54
N CYS A 321 -1.58 -4.40 19.42
CA CYS A 321 -1.58 -2.93 19.37
C CYS A 321 -2.96 -2.27 19.51
N LEU A 322 -4.05 -3.04 19.47
CA LEU A 322 -5.41 -2.50 19.49
C LEU A 322 -5.80 -2.01 20.90
N ALA A 323 -6.05 -0.71 21.05
CA ALA A 323 -6.39 -0.09 22.33
C ALA A 323 -7.34 1.11 22.14
N SER A 324 -8.16 1.43 23.13
CA SER A 324 -8.99 2.64 23.14
C SER A 324 -8.30 3.79 23.87
N TRP A 325 -8.70 5.04 23.61
CA TRP A 325 -8.20 6.18 24.40
C TRP A 325 -8.43 5.99 25.90
N THR A 326 -9.55 5.40 26.32
CA THR A 326 -9.84 5.14 27.74
C THR A 326 -8.76 4.26 28.37
N GLN A 327 -8.34 3.19 27.68
CA GLN A 327 -7.26 2.34 28.19
C GLN A 327 -5.92 3.08 28.24
N LEU A 328 -5.66 3.96 27.28
CA LEU A 328 -4.44 4.79 27.28
C LEU A 328 -4.45 5.83 28.41
N ASP A 329 -5.61 6.41 28.71
CA ASP A 329 -5.82 7.31 29.86
C ASP A 329 -5.58 6.56 31.19
N GLU A 330 -5.95 5.28 31.25
CA GLU A 330 -5.68 4.39 32.40
C GLU A 330 -4.22 3.92 32.48
N GLY A 331 -3.37 4.33 31.54
CA GLY A 331 -1.93 4.04 31.53
C GLY A 331 -1.51 2.79 30.76
N LEU A 332 -2.39 2.20 29.95
CA LEU A 332 -2.01 1.09 29.08
C LEU A 332 -0.93 1.53 28.08
N LEU A 333 0.17 0.78 28.03
CA LEU A 333 1.16 0.83 26.96
C LEU A 333 1.10 -0.48 26.17
N PRO A 334 0.54 -0.49 24.93
CA PRO A 334 0.41 -1.72 24.16
C PRO A 334 1.77 -2.38 23.90
N GLN A 335 1.81 -3.71 24.06
CA GLN A 335 2.97 -4.54 23.72
C GLN A 335 2.68 -5.30 22.44
N ALA A 336 3.53 -5.12 21.44
CA ALA A 336 3.34 -5.77 20.15
C ALA A 336 3.72 -7.25 20.19
N ASP A 337 2.91 -8.08 19.51
CA ASP A 337 3.15 -9.52 19.42
C ASP A 337 4.38 -9.82 18.52
N PRO A 338 5.44 -10.47 19.04
CA PRO A 338 6.67 -10.71 18.28
C PRO A 338 6.48 -11.58 17.03
N ALA A 339 5.53 -12.52 17.05
CA ALA A 339 5.26 -13.38 15.90
C ALA A 339 4.57 -12.56 14.79
N TRP A 340 3.64 -11.67 15.16
CA TRP A 340 3.03 -10.73 14.25
C TRP A 340 4.07 -9.77 13.65
N LEU A 341 4.96 -9.20 14.46
CA LEU A 341 6.03 -8.30 13.98
C LEU A 341 6.91 -9.00 12.93
N SER A 342 7.35 -10.23 13.23
CA SER A 342 8.17 -11.02 12.31
C SER A 342 7.42 -11.42 11.03
N ASP A 343 6.11 -11.68 11.11
CA ASP A 343 5.29 -12.00 9.93
C ASP A 343 5.07 -10.79 9.03
N GLN A 344 4.93 -9.62 9.65
CA GLN A 344 4.77 -8.33 8.97
C GLN A 344 6.10 -7.68 8.58
N GLY A 345 7.25 -8.30 8.89
CA GLY A 345 8.57 -7.78 8.51
C GLY A 345 8.90 -6.43 9.15
N VAL A 346 8.39 -6.20 10.36
CA VAL A 346 8.59 -4.98 11.17
C VAL A 346 9.24 -5.32 12.51
N ASP A 347 9.84 -6.49 12.66
CA ASP A 347 10.69 -6.80 13.80
C ASP A 347 11.99 -5.98 13.74
N HIS A 348 12.43 -5.45 14.89
CA HIS A 348 13.73 -4.80 14.97
C HIS A 348 14.82 -5.89 14.96
N PRO A 349 15.88 -5.78 14.16
CA PRO A 349 17.03 -6.65 14.31
C PRO A 349 17.63 -6.41 15.69
N THR A 350 17.51 -7.37 16.61
CA THR A 350 18.24 -7.30 17.88
C THR A 350 19.72 -7.34 17.54
N PRO A 351 20.55 -6.37 17.97
CA PRO A 351 21.99 -6.52 17.84
C PRO A 351 22.40 -7.81 18.55
N PRO A 352 23.39 -8.57 18.02
CA PRO A 352 23.86 -9.76 18.71
C PRO A 352 24.26 -9.37 20.13
N PRO A 353 23.91 -10.19 21.14
CA PRO A 353 24.29 -9.88 22.51
C PRO A 353 25.80 -9.72 22.55
N LEU A 354 26.26 -8.61 23.16
CA LEU A 354 27.67 -8.42 23.45
C LEU A 354 28.17 -9.65 24.20
N ALA A 355 29.11 -10.38 23.61
CA ALA A 355 29.75 -11.53 24.25
C ALA A 355 30.43 -11.02 25.53
N GLY A 356 29.77 -11.15 26.68
CA GLY A 356 30.31 -10.69 27.96
C GLY A 356 29.32 -10.48 29.10
N ALA A 357 28.01 -10.32 28.86
CA ALA A 357 27.04 -10.18 29.95
C ALA A 357 26.52 -11.55 30.40
N ALA A 358 27.29 -12.24 31.25
CA ALA A 358 26.81 -13.41 31.97
C ALA A 358 25.62 -13.00 32.86
N ALA A 359 24.44 -13.50 32.54
CA ALA A 359 23.24 -13.36 33.36
C ALA A 359 23.46 -14.12 34.68
N GLY A 360 23.48 -13.37 35.79
CA GLY A 360 23.35 -13.94 37.13
C GLY A 360 21.97 -14.56 37.28
N ALA A 361 21.93 -15.89 37.34
CA ALA A 361 20.73 -16.66 37.61
C ALA A 361 20.30 -16.44 39.07
N CYS A 362 19.18 -15.76 39.30
CA CYS A 362 18.43 -15.87 40.54
C CYS A 362 17.38 -16.96 40.37
N ALA A 363 17.68 -18.15 40.89
CA ALA A 363 16.73 -19.23 41.04
C ALA A 363 15.68 -18.86 42.10
N ALA A 364 14.40 -18.76 41.69
CA ALA A 364 13.27 -18.78 42.61
C ALA A 364 12.67 -20.19 42.60
N GLY A 365 12.67 -20.82 43.78
CA GLY A 365 12.32 -22.22 43.97
C GLY A 365 10.86 -22.55 43.66
N SER A 366 10.68 -23.67 42.97
CA SER A 366 9.42 -24.38 42.81
C SER A 366 9.09 -25.16 44.09
N ALA A 367 7.91 -24.94 44.66
CA ALA A 367 7.26 -25.83 45.62
C ALA A 367 5.99 -26.43 44.98
N PRO A 368 5.72 -27.75 45.13
CA PRO A 368 4.62 -28.43 44.46
C PRO A 368 3.33 -28.34 45.31
N VAL A 369 2.17 -28.25 44.66
CA VAL A 369 0.88 -28.55 45.31
C VAL A 369 0.18 -29.65 44.52
N ALA A 370 -0.21 -30.66 45.29
CA ALA A 370 -0.74 -31.95 44.87
C ALA A 370 -2.16 -31.86 44.28
N GLY A 371 -2.46 -32.80 43.38
CA GLY A 371 -3.80 -33.04 42.87
C GLY A 371 -4.70 -33.81 43.84
N GLY A 372 -6.01 -33.63 43.65
CA GLY A 372 -7.08 -34.45 44.21
C GLY A 372 -8.39 -34.17 43.45
N PRO A 373 -9.19 -35.18 43.07
CA PRO A 373 -10.19 -35.08 42.00
C PRO A 373 -11.60 -34.83 42.55
N VAL A 374 -12.51 -34.29 41.72
CA VAL A 374 -13.96 -34.40 41.99
C VAL A 374 -14.78 -34.57 40.71
N SER A 375 -15.68 -35.54 40.77
CA SER A 375 -16.43 -36.20 39.71
C SER A 375 -17.62 -35.42 39.14
N ALA A 376 -18.01 -35.82 37.93
CA ALA A 376 -19.29 -35.53 37.30
C ALA A 376 -20.42 -36.43 37.84
N THR A 377 -21.62 -35.87 38.00
CA THR A 377 -22.90 -36.60 38.00
C THR A 377 -24.01 -35.73 37.43
N ALA A 378 -24.92 -36.39 36.70
CA ALA A 378 -25.95 -35.83 35.84
C ALA A 378 -27.35 -35.77 36.49
N ALA A 379 -28.25 -35.05 35.80
CA ALA A 379 -29.71 -35.20 35.67
C ALA A 379 -30.66 -34.59 36.73
N GLY A 380 -31.67 -33.86 36.23
CA GLY A 380 -32.96 -33.66 36.92
C GLY A 380 -33.64 -32.30 36.69
N ASP A 381 -34.38 -32.15 35.58
CA ASP A 381 -35.40 -31.12 35.36
C ASP A 381 -36.75 -31.58 35.97
N PRO A 382 -37.74 -30.69 36.31
CA PRO A 382 -38.68 -30.22 35.27
C PRO A 382 -39.25 -28.78 35.40
N ALA A 383 -39.77 -28.30 34.26
CA ALA A 383 -40.50 -27.05 33.97
C ALA A 383 -41.98 -27.03 34.48
N PRO A 384 -42.89 -26.05 34.21
CA PRO A 384 -43.28 -25.43 32.90
C PRO A 384 -43.52 -23.89 32.97
N GLY A 385 -43.88 -23.09 31.97
CA GLY A 385 -44.25 -23.14 30.55
C GLY A 385 -44.35 -21.66 30.07
N VAL A 386 -44.28 -21.31 28.78
CA VAL A 386 -45.46 -21.08 27.90
C VAL A 386 -44.96 -20.73 26.49
N SER A 387 -45.44 -21.52 25.53
CA SER A 387 -45.92 -21.25 24.15
C SER A 387 -45.14 -20.45 23.09
N ARG A 388 -44.79 -21.19 22.03
CA ARG A 388 -44.50 -20.86 20.62
C ARG A 388 -45.79 -20.50 19.81
N PRO A 389 -45.71 -19.91 18.59
CA PRO A 389 -45.48 -20.63 17.30
C PRO A 389 -44.51 -19.88 16.34
N GLY A 390 -43.66 -20.54 15.53
CA GLY A 390 -43.93 -21.11 14.18
C GLY A 390 -43.82 -20.01 13.09
N ARG A 391 -42.88 -19.98 12.13
CA ARG A 391 -42.79 -20.86 10.94
C ARG A 391 -41.64 -20.42 9.99
N ASP A 392 -41.22 -21.38 9.17
CA ASP A 392 -40.77 -21.32 7.76
C ASP A 392 -39.51 -20.53 7.34
N VAL A 393 -38.45 -21.28 7.04
CA VAL A 393 -37.31 -20.88 6.19
C VAL A 393 -37.59 -21.29 4.75
N HIS A 394 -37.80 -20.29 3.88
CA HIS A 394 -37.67 -20.43 2.43
C HIS A 394 -36.46 -19.63 1.94
N ALA A 395 -35.69 -20.29 1.05
CA ALA A 395 -34.60 -19.74 0.29
C ALA A 395 -35.03 -18.56 -0.59
N ALA A 396 -34.16 -17.55 -0.68
CA ALA A 396 -34.20 -16.57 -1.77
C ALA A 396 -32.78 -16.21 -2.19
N ALA A 397 -32.40 -16.71 -3.36
CA ALA A 397 -31.36 -16.12 -4.20
C ALA A 397 -31.83 -14.72 -4.62
N GLY A 398 -30.97 -13.72 -4.45
CA GLY A 398 -31.26 -12.33 -4.80
C GLY A 398 -30.04 -11.67 -5.43
N ALA A 399 -30.12 -11.44 -6.73
CA ALA A 399 -29.13 -10.79 -7.58
C ALA A 399 -28.81 -9.36 -7.10
N TRP A 400 -27.53 -8.99 -7.09
CA TRP A 400 -27.10 -7.59 -6.98
C TRP A 400 -26.80 -7.07 -8.38
N ALA A 401 -27.81 -6.40 -8.94
CA ALA A 401 -27.69 -5.61 -10.16
C ALA A 401 -26.89 -4.33 -9.88
N SER A 402 -25.90 -4.11 -10.73
CA SER A 402 -25.10 -2.90 -10.88
C SER A 402 -25.98 -1.69 -11.20
N ALA A 403 -26.06 -0.72 -10.28
CA ALA A 403 -26.58 0.61 -10.56
C ALA A 403 -25.47 1.50 -11.14
N GLY A 404 -25.29 1.42 -12.46
CA GLY A 404 -24.58 2.42 -13.25
C GLY A 404 -25.58 3.46 -13.76
N GLY A 405 -25.65 4.62 -13.11
CA GLY A 405 -26.42 5.76 -13.59
C GLY A 405 -25.68 6.47 -14.73
N THR A 406 -26.15 6.28 -15.96
CA THR A 406 -25.77 7.08 -17.13
C THR A 406 -26.95 7.98 -17.46
N VAL A 407 -26.78 9.30 -17.32
CA VAL A 407 -27.76 10.29 -17.77
C VAL A 407 -27.36 10.72 -19.19
N SER A 408 -28.18 10.35 -20.16
CA SER A 408 -28.07 10.78 -21.57
C SER A 408 -28.90 12.03 -21.77
N ASN A 409 -28.27 13.10 -22.29
CA ASN A 409 -28.98 14.23 -22.86
C ASN A 409 -29.44 13.90 -24.28
N ALA A 410 -30.74 13.98 -24.52
CA ALA A 410 -31.34 13.94 -25.84
C ALA A 410 -31.39 15.37 -26.43
N ALA A 411 -30.91 15.51 -27.67
CA ALA A 411 -31.36 16.52 -28.61
C ALA A 411 -31.56 15.81 -29.95
N GLY A 412 -32.79 15.84 -30.44
CA GLY A 412 -33.25 15.03 -31.55
C GLY A 412 -32.78 15.48 -32.92
N SER A 413 -32.82 14.56 -33.87
CA SER A 413 -33.47 14.78 -35.16
C SER A 413 -33.83 13.44 -35.79
N ALA A 414 -35.02 13.38 -36.35
CA ALA A 414 -35.66 12.21 -36.91
C ALA A 414 -35.14 11.87 -38.31
N ALA A 415 -35.03 10.58 -38.63
CA ALA A 415 -35.17 10.05 -39.98
C ALA A 415 -35.64 8.59 -39.91
N ALA A 416 -36.59 8.26 -40.76
CA ALA A 416 -37.47 7.11 -40.67
C ALA A 416 -37.00 5.89 -41.49
N ALA A 417 -37.55 4.73 -41.07
CA ALA A 417 -38.03 3.60 -41.87
C ALA A 417 -37.05 2.64 -42.57
N GLY A 418 -37.24 1.34 -42.29
CA GLY A 418 -36.88 0.22 -43.18
C GLY A 418 -36.36 -1.03 -42.46
N GLY A 419 -37.24 -1.99 -42.14
CA GLY A 419 -36.86 -3.37 -41.74
C GLY A 419 -36.42 -4.24 -42.94
N PRO A 420 -36.40 -5.60 -42.86
CA PRO A 420 -36.73 -6.45 -41.72
C PRO A 420 -35.70 -7.55 -41.36
N VAL A 421 -35.84 -8.03 -40.13
CA VAL A 421 -35.82 -9.42 -39.63
C VAL A 421 -35.22 -10.52 -40.53
N SER A 422 -34.26 -11.27 -39.97
CA SER A 422 -34.08 -12.69 -40.26
C SER A 422 -33.88 -13.47 -38.96
N THR A 423 -34.78 -14.42 -38.76
CA THR A 423 -34.82 -15.41 -37.68
C THR A 423 -34.02 -16.64 -38.07
N ALA A 424 -33.18 -17.15 -37.17
CA ALA A 424 -32.71 -18.53 -37.23
C ALA A 424 -32.61 -19.09 -35.81
N ALA A 425 -33.54 -20.01 -35.52
CA ALA A 425 -33.52 -20.88 -34.36
C ALA A 425 -32.48 -21.99 -34.54
N GLY A 426 -31.87 -22.47 -33.46
CA GLY A 426 -30.92 -23.57 -33.55
C GLY A 426 -30.32 -24.08 -32.25
N SER A 427 -31.09 -24.89 -31.53
CA SER A 427 -30.68 -25.97 -30.62
C SER A 427 -30.06 -25.65 -29.25
N ARG A 428 -30.77 -26.12 -28.22
CA ARG A 428 -30.28 -26.43 -26.87
C ARG A 428 -29.46 -27.72 -26.92
N ALA A 429 -28.34 -27.75 -26.22
CA ALA A 429 -27.77 -28.97 -25.68
C ALA A 429 -27.33 -28.70 -24.24
N SER A 430 -28.00 -29.38 -23.32
CA SER A 430 -27.69 -29.42 -21.90
C SER A 430 -26.80 -30.64 -21.66
N ALA A 431 -25.67 -30.44 -21.00
CA ALA A 431 -24.81 -31.54 -20.55
C ALA A 431 -24.53 -31.34 -19.06
N ALA A 432 -25.24 -32.13 -18.25
CA ALA A 432 -24.98 -32.34 -16.85
C ALA A 432 -23.59 -33.00 -16.68
N TRP A 433 -22.78 -32.49 -15.75
CA TRP A 433 -21.60 -33.20 -15.27
C TRP A 433 -21.88 -33.68 -13.85
N SER A 434 -21.94 -35.00 -13.71
CA SER A 434 -22.06 -35.72 -12.45
C SER A 434 -20.67 -35.87 -11.83
N ALA A 435 -20.53 -35.42 -10.58
CA ALA A 435 -19.36 -35.66 -9.77
C ALA A 435 -19.38 -37.10 -9.23
N SER A 436 -18.35 -37.89 -9.53
CA SER A 436 -18.07 -39.14 -8.84
C SER A 436 -16.78 -38.97 -8.05
N ALA A 437 -16.92 -39.01 -6.72
CA ALA A 437 -15.84 -39.02 -5.76
C ALA A 437 -15.33 -40.46 -5.56
N ALA A 438 -14.02 -40.66 -5.70
CA ALA A 438 -13.29 -41.79 -5.10
C ALA A 438 -11.77 -41.53 -5.18
N GLY A 439 -11.09 -41.46 -4.04
CA GLY A 439 -9.62 -41.38 -3.94
C GLY A 439 -9.17 -40.95 -2.56
N GLY A 440 -8.71 -41.90 -1.74
CA GLY A 440 -8.42 -41.76 -0.31
C GLY A 440 -7.17 -40.94 0.07
N PRO A 441 -6.86 -40.84 1.37
CA PRO A 441 -5.92 -39.86 1.91
C PRO A 441 -4.46 -40.25 1.68
N VAL A 442 -3.66 -39.30 1.21
CA VAL A 442 -2.20 -39.40 1.14
C VAL A 442 -1.60 -38.71 2.36
N SER A 443 -0.97 -39.50 3.22
CA SER A 443 -0.20 -39.04 4.37
C SER A 443 1.13 -38.46 3.91
N VAL A 444 1.39 -37.18 4.19
CA VAL A 444 2.71 -36.56 4.01
C VAL A 444 3.37 -36.47 5.39
N THR A 445 4.45 -37.24 5.56
CA THR A 445 5.33 -37.22 6.72
C THR A 445 6.06 -35.89 6.83
N ALA A 446 5.93 -35.22 7.97
CA ALA A 446 6.67 -34.03 8.33
C ALA A 446 8.17 -34.37 8.51
N ALA A 447 9.03 -33.70 7.75
CA ALA A 447 10.45 -33.65 8.03
C ALA A 447 10.69 -32.64 9.17
N GLY A 448 11.41 -33.07 10.21
CA GLY A 448 11.52 -32.37 11.49
C GLY A 448 12.19 -31.00 11.43
N ASP A 449 11.70 -30.10 12.30
CA ASP A 449 12.27 -28.79 12.57
C ASP A 449 13.64 -28.92 13.27
N PRO A 450 14.67 -28.15 12.87
CA PRO A 450 15.89 -28.03 13.66
C PRO A 450 15.64 -27.13 14.88
N ALA A 451 16.21 -27.55 16.02
CA ALA A 451 16.07 -26.93 17.34
C ALA A 451 16.36 -25.41 17.39
N PRO A 452 15.71 -24.64 18.29
CA PRO A 452 15.91 -23.21 18.41
C PRO A 452 17.14 -22.94 19.31
N GLY A 453 18.26 -22.56 18.71
CA GLY A 453 19.48 -22.34 19.49
C GLY A 453 20.59 -21.70 18.68
N GLY A 454 20.34 -20.50 18.16
CA GLY A 454 21.34 -19.70 17.49
C GLY A 454 20.76 -18.35 17.09
N SER A 455 21.22 -17.28 17.73
CA SER A 455 20.97 -15.91 17.29
C SER A 455 21.40 -15.79 15.83
N ARG A 456 20.42 -15.70 14.92
CA ARG A 456 20.68 -15.41 13.52
C ARG A 456 21.18 -13.96 13.44
N PRO A 457 22.33 -13.67 12.79
CA PRO A 457 22.69 -12.30 12.46
C PRO A 457 21.52 -11.67 11.69
N GLY A 458 21.26 -10.37 11.91
CA GLY A 458 20.10 -9.65 11.37
C GLY A 458 19.84 -10.02 9.91
N ARG A 459 18.71 -10.67 9.65
CA ARG A 459 18.34 -11.16 8.32
C ARG A 459 18.24 -9.94 7.39
N ASP A 460 19.04 -9.90 6.33
CA ASP A 460 18.87 -8.89 5.29
C ASP A 460 17.55 -9.14 4.54
N VAL A 461 16.53 -8.37 4.93
CA VAL A 461 15.16 -8.48 4.42
C VAL A 461 15.02 -8.17 2.93
N HIS A 462 16.03 -7.58 2.29
CA HIS A 462 16.03 -7.27 0.86
C HIS A 462 16.93 -8.21 0.02
N ALA A 463 17.64 -9.15 0.65
CA ALA A 463 18.56 -10.06 -0.03
C ALA A 463 17.88 -10.90 -1.12
N ALA A 464 16.67 -11.41 -0.85
CA ALA A 464 15.93 -12.21 -1.83
C ALA A 464 15.57 -11.41 -3.10
N ALA A 465 15.20 -10.14 -2.94
CA ALA A 465 14.92 -9.26 -4.07
C ALA A 465 16.18 -8.92 -4.87
N ARG A 466 17.32 -8.68 -4.20
CA ARG A 466 18.60 -8.48 -4.90
C ARG A 466 19.08 -9.72 -5.64
N ALA A 467 18.95 -10.90 -5.03
CA ALA A 467 19.29 -12.17 -5.67
C ALA A 467 18.43 -12.41 -6.93
N ARG A 468 17.11 -12.23 -6.82
CA ARG A 468 16.20 -12.41 -7.96
C ARG A 468 16.44 -11.39 -9.06
N LEU A 469 16.70 -10.13 -8.70
CA LEU A 469 17.08 -9.10 -9.66
C LEU A 469 18.39 -9.47 -10.37
N HIS A 470 19.39 -9.97 -9.64
CA HIS A 470 20.66 -10.38 -10.22
C HIS A 470 20.49 -11.51 -11.24
N GLU A 471 19.65 -12.51 -10.94
CA GLU A 471 19.29 -13.57 -11.89
C GLU A 471 18.69 -12.98 -13.18
N LEU A 472 17.69 -12.11 -13.05
CA LEU A 472 17.03 -11.49 -14.22
C LEU A 472 17.98 -10.64 -15.05
N LEU A 473 18.91 -9.92 -14.43
CA LEU A 473 19.91 -9.11 -15.14
C LEU A 473 21.00 -9.95 -15.80
N ALA A 474 21.19 -11.21 -15.38
CA ALA A 474 22.14 -12.12 -15.98
C ALA A 474 21.58 -12.87 -17.21
N GLU A 475 20.26 -12.81 -17.43
CA GLU A 475 19.62 -13.45 -18.57
C GLU A 475 20.05 -12.79 -19.91
N PRO A 476 20.38 -13.56 -20.96
CA PRO A 476 20.71 -13.02 -22.28
C PRO A 476 19.56 -12.22 -22.91
N GLY A 477 18.32 -12.51 -22.51
CA GLY A 477 17.12 -11.80 -22.91
C GLY A 477 15.96 -12.17 -22.01
N LEU A 478 15.14 -11.18 -21.66
CA LEU A 478 13.97 -11.38 -20.83
C LEU A 478 12.76 -11.77 -21.68
N PRO A 479 11.80 -12.55 -21.14
CA PRO A 479 10.57 -12.82 -21.84
C PRO A 479 9.79 -11.53 -22.12
N ALA A 480 8.89 -11.59 -23.10
CA ALA A 480 7.88 -10.56 -23.30
C ALA A 480 7.10 -10.30 -22.00
N LEU A 481 6.81 -9.03 -21.69
CA LEU A 481 5.92 -8.68 -20.58
C LEU A 481 4.52 -9.27 -20.85
N ALA A 482 3.90 -9.85 -19.83
CA ALA A 482 2.57 -10.49 -19.94
C ALA A 482 1.60 -9.91 -18.90
N PRO A 483 1.07 -8.68 -19.12
CA PRO A 483 0.05 -8.11 -18.25
C PRO A 483 -1.18 -9.02 -18.17
N TYR A 484 -1.76 -9.18 -16.98
CA TYR A 484 -2.88 -10.12 -16.77
C TYR A 484 -4.15 -9.72 -17.53
N TYR A 485 -4.56 -8.45 -17.40
CA TYR A 485 -5.69 -7.92 -18.17
C TYR A 485 -5.27 -7.59 -19.59
N THR A 486 -5.83 -8.31 -20.55
CA THR A 486 -5.64 -8.13 -21.99
C THR A 486 -6.97 -7.73 -22.65
N ARG A 487 -6.96 -7.51 -23.96
CA ARG A 487 -8.20 -7.31 -24.72
C ARG A 487 -9.10 -8.54 -24.69
N ASP A 488 -8.54 -9.73 -24.47
CA ASP A 488 -9.30 -10.98 -24.44
C ASP A 488 -9.86 -11.25 -23.04
N THR A 489 -9.07 -11.03 -21.99
CA THR A 489 -9.48 -11.30 -20.61
C THR A 489 -10.27 -10.15 -19.97
N ALA A 490 -10.16 -8.93 -20.50
CA ALA A 490 -10.78 -7.74 -19.94
C ALA A 490 -11.19 -6.68 -21.00
N PRO A 491 -11.96 -7.05 -22.04
CA PRO A 491 -12.30 -6.16 -23.17
C PRO A 491 -13.03 -4.88 -22.76
N GLY A 492 -13.88 -4.93 -21.73
CA GLY A 492 -14.61 -3.76 -21.22
C GLY A 492 -13.83 -2.90 -20.24
N TYR A 493 -12.82 -3.46 -19.58
CA TYR A 493 -12.10 -2.80 -18.49
C TYR A 493 -10.77 -2.17 -18.94
N LEU A 494 -9.98 -2.91 -19.72
CA LEU A 494 -8.64 -2.48 -20.15
C LEU A 494 -8.65 -1.18 -20.98
N PRO A 495 -9.53 -0.98 -21.98
CA PRO A 495 -9.49 0.23 -22.81
C PRO A 495 -9.64 1.52 -21.99
N GLY A 496 -10.50 1.52 -20.96
CA GLY A 496 -10.67 2.68 -20.08
C GLY A 496 -9.42 2.98 -19.23
N ILE A 497 -8.66 1.95 -18.85
CA ILE A 497 -7.36 2.14 -18.19
C ILE A 497 -6.37 2.80 -19.16
N LEU A 498 -6.18 2.24 -20.35
CA LEU A 498 -5.21 2.70 -21.33
C LEU A 498 -5.52 4.12 -21.85
N ALA A 499 -6.80 4.41 -22.12
CA ALA A 499 -7.23 5.71 -22.61
C ALA A 499 -6.92 6.86 -21.64
N ARG A 500 -7.02 6.64 -20.32
CA ARG A 500 -6.64 7.63 -19.29
C ARG A 500 -5.16 8.03 -19.34
N HIS A 501 -4.34 7.22 -19.98
CA HIS A 501 -2.91 7.44 -20.17
C HIS A 501 -2.52 7.74 -21.63
N HIS A 502 -3.52 8.02 -22.49
CA HIS A 502 -3.36 8.29 -23.92
C HIS A 502 -2.68 7.16 -24.69
N LEU A 503 -2.99 5.91 -24.32
CA LEU A 503 -2.56 4.71 -25.02
C LEU A 503 -3.75 4.09 -25.77
N GLY A 504 -3.49 3.54 -26.94
CA GLY A 504 -4.44 2.73 -27.70
C GLY A 504 -4.66 1.35 -27.07
N PRO A 505 -5.66 0.58 -27.54
CA PRO A 505 -5.93 -0.77 -27.03
C PRO A 505 -4.78 -1.77 -27.21
N ASP A 506 -3.82 -1.47 -28.09
CA ASP A 506 -2.59 -2.22 -28.33
C ASP A 506 -1.41 -1.79 -27.43
N GLY A 507 -1.67 -0.86 -26.50
CA GLY A 507 -0.67 -0.30 -25.59
C GLY A 507 0.19 0.81 -26.20
N ARG A 508 0.07 1.10 -27.51
CA ARG A 508 0.90 2.12 -28.16
C ARG A 508 0.40 3.53 -27.83
N PRO A 509 1.30 4.52 -27.67
CA PRO A 509 0.91 5.91 -27.56
C PRO A 509 0.02 6.36 -28.73
N LEU A 510 -1.08 7.04 -28.42
CA LEU A 510 -1.94 7.64 -29.46
C LEU A 510 -1.19 8.78 -30.20
N PRO A 511 -1.55 9.08 -31.46
CA PRO A 511 -0.98 10.20 -32.19
C PRO A 511 -1.02 11.51 -31.39
N GLY A 512 0.11 12.22 -31.30
CA GLY A 512 0.24 13.47 -30.54
C GLY A 512 0.40 13.31 -29.02
N ALA A 513 0.36 12.08 -28.48
CA ALA A 513 0.53 11.84 -27.04
C ALA A 513 1.98 12.07 -26.56
N VAL A 514 2.96 11.84 -27.44
CA VAL A 514 4.37 12.21 -27.23
C VAL A 514 4.56 13.61 -27.80
N ARG A 515 4.74 14.61 -26.93
CA ARG A 515 5.12 15.96 -27.37
C ARG A 515 6.63 16.04 -27.39
N THR A 516 7.22 16.19 -28.56
CA THR A 516 8.63 16.50 -28.71
C THR A 516 8.86 17.96 -28.34
N ASP A 517 9.46 18.23 -27.18
CA ASP A 517 9.94 19.57 -26.79
C ASP A 517 11.21 20.00 -27.59
N ALA A 518 11.31 19.58 -28.85
CA ALA A 518 12.39 19.95 -29.74
C ALA A 518 12.20 21.41 -30.16
N GLY A 519 12.89 22.33 -29.47
CA GLY A 519 12.98 23.76 -29.83
C GLY A 519 12.51 24.77 -28.78
N GLU A 520 12.05 24.36 -27.59
CA GLU A 520 11.55 25.32 -26.59
C GLU A 520 12.65 25.95 -25.70
N SER A 521 12.75 27.28 -25.73
CA SER A 521 13.67 28.04 -24.88
C SER A 521 13.41 27.78 -23.38
N ARG A 522 14.45 27.80 -22.55
CA ARG A 522 14.35 27.56 -21.10
C ARG A 522 13.35 28.51 -20.42
N LEU A 523 13.24 29.74 -20.92
CA LEU A 523 12.29 30.75 -20.45
C LEU A 523 10.84 30.36 -20.74
N ARG A 524 10.53 29.88 -21.96
CA ARG A 524 9.19 29.42 -22.32
C ARG A 524 8.78 28.16 -21.56
N ARG A 525 9.73 27.27 -21.26
CA ARG A 525 9.50 26.11 -20.38
C ARG A 525 9.13 26.53 -18.96
N ARG A 526 9.85 27.50 -18.37
CA ARG A 526 9.53 28.06 -17.04
C ARG A 526 8.19 28.81 -17.03
N LEU A 527 7.95 29.67 -18.01
CA LEU A 527 6.68 30.41 -18.13
C LEU A 527 5.49 29.46 -18.27
N ARG A 528 5.61 28.40 -19.09
CA ARG A 528 4.58 27.36 -19.18
C ARG A 528 4.45 26.53 -17.92
N ALA A 529 5.53 26.25 -17.20
CA ALA A 529 5.44 25.57 -15.91
C ALA A 529 4.60 26.43 -14.94
N HIS A 530 4.89 27.73 -14.85
CA HIS A 530 4.11 28.67 -14.04
C HIS A 530 2.66 28.82 -14.48
N LEU A 531 2.40 28.98 -15.78
CA LEU A 531 1.03 29.04 -16.30
C LEU A 531 0.27 27.72 -16.09
N ARG A 532 0.96 26.58 -16.17
CA ARG A 532 0.37 25.28 -15.87
C ARG A 532 0.11 25.09 -14.39
N ASP A 533 0.97 25.59 -13.50
CA ASP A 533 0.73 25.54 -12.06
C ASP A 533 -0.44 26.46 -11.68
N ALA A 534 -0.58 27.61 -12.33
CA ALA A 534 -1.74 28.49 -12.19
C ALA A 534 -3.03 27.85 -12.72
N ALA A 535 -3.00 27.24 -13.92
CA ALA A 535 -4.14 26.54 -14.50
C ALA A 535 -4.51 25.28 -13.70
N ARG A 536 -3.52 24.56 -13.14
CA ARG A 536 -3.73 23.49 -12.16
C ARG A 536 -4.40 24.04 -10.91
N GLY A 537 -3.97 25.18 -10.39
CA GLY A 537 -4.62 25.87 -9.28
C GLY A 537 -6.10 26.15 -9.55
N ALA A 538 -6.42 26.68 -10.73
CA ALA A 538 -7.80 26.98 -11.14
C ALA A 538 -8.65 25.71 -11.36
N TYR A 539 -8.12 24.69 -12.04
CA TYR A 539 -8.81 23.42 -12.25
C TYR A 539 -9.03 22.65 -10.94
N ARG A 540 -8.03 22.67 -10.03
CA ARG A 540 -8.14 22.11 -8.67
C ARG A 540 -9.26 22.81 -7.89
N HIS A 541 -9.35 24.14 -7.98
CA HIS A 541 -10.42 24.91 -7.34
C HIS A 541 -11.81 24.52 -7.88
N GLY A 542 -11.94 24.37 -9.21
CA GLY A 542 -13.20 23.95 -9.85
C GLY A 542 -13.64 22.55 -9.43
N VAL A 543 -12.75 21.56 -9.48
CA VAL A 543 -13.09 20.17 -9.11
C VAL A 543 -13.35 20.03 -7.61
N GLN A 544 -12.74 20.84 -6.74
CA GLN A 544 -12.87 20.73 -5.28
C GLN A 544 -14.08 21.46 -4.70
N ARG A 545 -14.46 22.61 -5.26
CA ARG A 545 -15.60 23.39 -4.76
C ARG A 545 -16.86 23.21 -5.55
N VAL A 546 -16.74 23.06 -6.87
CA VAL A 546 -17.90 23.08 -7.77
C VAL A 546 -18.43 21.66 -7.98
N ALA A 547 -17.56 20.66 -8.20
CA ALA A 547 -18.02 19.29 -8.48
C ALA A 547 -18.78 18.60 -7.32
N PRO A 548 -18.41 18.74 -6.02
CA PRO A 548 -19.18 18.19 -4.91
C PRO A 548 -20.51 18.91 -4.66
N VAL A 549 -20.57 20.21 -5.00
CA VAL A 549 -21.81 21.00 -4.93
C VAL A 549 -22.76 20.58 -6.06
N ILE A 550 -22.24 20.38 -7.27
CA ILE A 550 -23.03 19.84 -8.39
C ILE A 550 -23.54 18.43 -8.10
N ARG A 551 -22.73 17.56 -7.47
CA ARG A 551 -23.19 16.22 -7.07
C ARG A 551 -24.29 16.27 -6.01
N ARG A 552 -24.15 17.12 -4.98
CA ARG A 552 -25.21 17.33 -3.97
C ARG A 552 -26.48 17.92 -4.54
N LEU A 553 -26.39 18.76 -5.58
CA LEU A 553 -27.55 19.30 -6.28
C LEU A 553 -28.21 18.31 -7.26
N GLY A 554 -27.51 17.24 -7.64
CA GLY A 554 -28.06 16.16 -8.48
C GLY A 554 -28.61 14.96 -7.69
N GLU A 555 -28.47 14.96 -6.36
CA GLU A 555 -29.03 13.97 -5.43
C GLU A 555 -30.26 14.51 -4.67
N LEU A 556 -30.68 15.75 -4.97
CA LEU A 556 -31.97 16.36 -4.60
C LEU A 556 -32.91 16.27 -5.80
#